data_AF-A0A4V2AKV2-F1
#
_entry.id   AF-A0A4V2AKV2-F1
#
_cell.length_a   1.000
_cell.length_b   1.000
_cell.length_c   1.000
_cell.angle_alpha   90.00
_cell.angle_beta   90.00
_cell.angle_gamma   90.00
#
_symmetry.space_group_name_H-M   'P 1'
#
loop_
_entity.id
_entity.type
_entity.pdbx_description
1 polymer ?
#
loop_
_entity_poly.entity_id
_entity_poly.type
_entity_poly.pdbx_seq_one_letter_code
_entity_poly.pdbx_strand_id
1 'polypeptide(L)'
;MYLLTDEQTIDDLRIFSKRDSAGIFDLYNNTHTRGGQVELENAFRTPLCDLQEINRRSGIIGHFAKLELVFPFDVALFDMAEKYLANQQGAGQHTRQTLSEKDIQHGVMAVIGLFRQVRSFTMEPSVSGSGAYSQDRRAIESLVNDPAFEPVFAEAHTAKLSYAAITAFDVLLRVRERKKVLELMSHIYTLDMYISVAQVALKRKLCFPEALDSENGEMVIQGLYHPELKNPVANDISINRNRNLIFLTGANMAGKSTF
;
A
#
# COMPACT_ATOMS: atom_id res chain seq x y z
N MET A 1 -17.87 -8.56 7.56
CA MET A 1 -19.05 -8.00 6.86
C MET A 1 -18.51 -6.87 6.00
N TYR A 2 -18.46 -6.99 4.67
CA TYR A 2 -17.87 -5.93 3.84
C TYR A 2 -18.80 -4.71 3.78
N LEU A 3 -18.25 -3.50 3.89
CA LEU A 3 -18.98 -2.30 3.48
C LEU A 3 -19.04 -2.31 1.95
N LEU A 4 -20.21 -2.58 1.39
CA LEU A 4 -20.43 -2.56 -0.06
C LEU A 4 -20.79 -1.15 -0.48
N THR A 5 -19.96 -0.56 -1.36
CA THR A 5 -20.29 0.69 -2.05
C THR A 5 -20.70 0.31 -3.46
N ASP A 6 -21.91 0.69 -3.88
CA ASP A 6 -22.38 0.39 -5.23
C ASP A 6 -21.63 1.22 -6.29
N GLU A 7 -21.62 0.76 -7.54
CA GLU A 7 -20.88 1.40 -8.63
C GLU A 7 -21.35 2.83 -8.90
N GLN A 8 -22.65 3.13 -8.71
CA GLN A 8 -23.18 4.46 -8.91
C GLN A 8 -22.62 5.43 -7.86
N THR A 9 -22.58 5.03 -6.59
CA THR A 9 -21.95 5.83 -5.53
C THR A 9 -20.46 6.06 -5.78
N ILE A 10 -19.73 5.04 -6.25
CA ILE A 10 -18.30 5.16 -6.62
C ILE A 10 -18.11 6.19 -7.74
N ASP A 11 -18.97 6.15 -8.75
CA ASP A 11 -18.97 7.08 -9.89
C ASP A 11 -19.34 8.51 -9.47
N ASP A 12 -20.36 8.67 -8.63
CA ASP A 12 -20.85 9.96 -8.16
C ASP A 12 -19.81 10.67 -7.28
N LEU A 13 -19.12 9.90 -6.41
CA LEU A 13 -18.01 10.39 -5.59
C LEU A 13 -16.70 10.57 -6.38
N ARG A 14 -16.65 10.15 -7.64
CA ARG A 14 -15.46 10.17 -8.50
C ARG A 14 -14.24 9.59 -7.78
N ILE A 15 -14.43 8.42 -7.17
CA ILE A 15 -13.34 7.72 -6.47
C ILE A 15 -12.24 7.35 -7.48
N PHE A 16 -12.62 6.85 -8.65
CA PHE A 16 -11.70 6.57 -9.76
C PHE A 16 -11.86 7.61 -10.88
N SER A 17 -10.80 7.82 -11.65
CA SER A 17 -10.82 8.73 -12.79
C SER A 17 -11.85 8.31 -13.84
N LYS A 18 -12.38 9.31 -14.54
CA LYS A 18 -13.33 9.12 -15.64
C LYS A 18 -12.96 10.04 -16.79
N ARG A 19 -12.66 9.46 -17.95
CA ARG A 19 -12.26 10.18 -19.17
C ARG A 19 -11.10 11.15 -18.89
N ASP A 20 -11.38 12.45 -18.87
CA ASP A 20 -10.38 13.53 -18.78
C ASP A 20 -10.31 14.17 -17.38
N SER A 21 -11.05 13.67 -16.39
CA SER A 21 -11.01 14.16 -15.01
C SER A 21 -10.34 13.14 -14.09
N ALA A 22 -9.32 13.60 -13.35
CA ALA A 22 -8.76 12.87 -12.22
C ALA A 22 -9.87 12.56 -11.18
N GLY A 23 -9.70 11.45 -10.46
CA GLY A 23 -10.52 11.10 -9.31
C GLY A 23 -9.73 11.14 -8.00
N ILE A 24 -10.40 10.83 -6.89
CA ILE A 24 -9.78 10.83 -5.55
C ILE A 24 -8.64 9.82 -5.46
N PHE A 25 -8.72 8.67 -6.13
CA PHE A 25 -7.64 7.68 -6.20
C PHE A 25 -6.34 8.28 -6.76
N ASP A 26 -6.43 9.09 -7.82
CA ASP A 26 -5.26 9.71 -8.47
C ASP A 26 -4.57 10.71 -7.54
N LEU A 27 -5.29 11.26 -6.55
CA LEU A 27 -4.73 12.09 -5.48
C LEU A 27 -3.69 11.33 -4.65
N TYR A 28 -4.01 10.07 -4.35
CA TYR A 28 -3.26 9.21 -3.43
C TYR A 28 -2.27 8.30 -4.15
N ASN A 29 -2.47 8.03 -5.43
CA ASN A 29 -1.63 7.13 -6.22
C ASN A 29 -0.27 7.75 -6.58
N ASN A 30 0.60 7.87 -5.57
CA ASN A 30 2.03 8.17 -5.72
C ASN A 30 2.89 6.95 -5.33
N THR A 31 2.36 5.75 -5.60
CA THR A 31 3.03 4.48 -5.31
C THR A 31 4.25 4.27 -6.20
N HIS A 32 5.26 3.61 -5.67
CA HIS A 32 6.53 3.36 -6.38
C HIS A 32 6.50 2.03 -7.15
N THR A 33 5.61 1.12 -6.77
CA THR A 33 5.50 -0.23 -7.30
C THR A 33 4.12 -0.47 -7.89
N ARG A 34 4.04 -1.32 -8.91
CA ARG A 34 2.74 -1.72 -9.49
C ARG A 34 1.89 -2.47 -8.46
N GLY A 35 2.51 -3.32 -7.65
CA GLY A 35 1.82 -3.99 -6.55
C GLY A 35 1.25 -3.00 -5.52
N GLY A 36 2.00 -1.96 -5.15
CA GLY A 36 1.51 -0.90 -4.26
C GLY A 36 0.31 -0.15 -4.81
N GLN A 37 0.30 0.14 -6.12
CA GLN A 37 -0.86 0.72 -6.79
C GLN A 37 -2.09 -0.19 -6.69
N VAL A 38 -1.91 -1.50 -6.90
CA VAL A 38 -2.99 -2.49 -6.80
C VAL A 38 -3.51 -2.60 -5.35
N GLU A 39 -2.63 -2.59 -4.36
CA GLU A 39 -3.02 -2.57 -2.94
C GLU A 39 -3.81 -1.29 -2.59
N LEU A 40 -3.37 -0.14 -3.10
CA LEU A 40 -4.10 1.12 -2.93
C LEU A 40 -5.48 1.05 -3.58
N GLU A 41 -5.56 0.57 -4.81
CA GLU A 41 -6.83 0.41 -5.53
C GLU A 41 -7.78 -0.53 -4.78
N ASN A 42 -7.27 -1.67 -4.31
CA ASN A 42 -8.01 -2.62 -3.48
C ASN A 42 -8.52 -1.96 -2.20
N ALA A 43 -7.72 -1.13 -1.54
CA ALA A 43 -8.14 -0.41 -0.34
C ALA A 43 -9.31 0.55 -0.59
N PHE A 44 -9.39 1.17 -1.78
CA PHE A 44 -10.55 1.98 -2.19
C PHE A 44 -11.77 1.14 -2.56
N ARG A 45 -11.58 -0.01 -3.23
CA ARG A 45 -12.67 -0.91 -3.62
C ARG A 45 -13.25 -1.72 -2.47
N THR A 46 -12.45 -1.96 -1.43
CA THR A 46 -12.81 -2.79 -0.27
C THR A 46 -12.52 -2.04 1.03
N PRO A 47 -13.33 -1.00 1.35
CA PRO A 47 -13.15 -0.23 2.58
C PRO A 47 -13.29 -1.13 3.82
N LEU A 48 -12.46 -0.84 4.82
CA LEU A 48 -12.50 -1.54 6.10
C LEU A 48 -13.80 -1.21 6.84
N CYS A 49 -14.30 -2.19 7.59
CA CYS A 49 -15.49 -2.08 8.44
C CYS A 49 -15.19 -2.35 9.93
N ASP A 50 -13.95 -2.72 10.25
CA ASP A 50 -13.55 -3.10 11.59
C ASP A 50 -12.84 -1.92 12.28
N LEU A 51 -13.32 -1.58 13.48
CA LEU A 51 -12.84 -0.44 14.27
C LEU A 51 -11.33 -0.52 14.52
N GLN A 52 -10.84 -1.70 14.92
CA GLN A 52 -9.42 -1.89 15.27
C GLN A 52 -8.56 -1.80 14.02
N GLU A 53 -8.97 -2.42 12.91
CA GLU A 53 -8.21 -2.36 11.65
C GLU A 53 -8.19 -0.96 11.03
N ILE A 54 -9.29 -0.18 11.11
CA ILE A 54 -9.31 1.21 10.63
C ILE A 54 -8.31 2.04 11.42
N ASN A 55 -8.37 1.99 12.75
CA ASN A 55 -7.48 2.76 13.61
C ASN A 55 -6.03 2.29 13.54
N ARG A 56 -5.79 0.98 13.38
CA ARG A 56 -4.44 0.42 13.16
C ARG A 56 -3.85 0.95 11.85
N ARG A 57 -4.60 0.89 10.74
CA ARG A 57 -4.17 1.41 9.43
C ARG A 57 -3.89 2.92 9.50
N SER A 58 -4.84 3.69 10.04
CA SER A 58 -4.71 5.14 10.23
C SER A 58 -3.47 5.47 11.08
N GLY A 59 -3.24 4.70 12.16
CA GLY A 59 -2.08 4.83 13.03
C GLY A 59 -0.75 4.50 12.34
N ILE A 60 -0.68 3.48 11.48
CA ILE A 60 0.52 3.15 10.70
C ILE A 60 0.86 4.30 9.75
N ILE A 61 -0.12 4.74 8.94
CA ILE A 61 0.09 5.82 7.97
C ILE A 61 0.48 7.11 8.70
N GLY A 62 -0.19 7.42 9.81
CA GLY A 62 0.14 8.59 10.64
C GLY A 62 1.52 8.53 11.27
N HIS A 63 1.98 7.34 11.68
CA HIS A 63 3.35 7.15 12.17
C HIS A 63 4.39 7.36 11.06
N PHE A 64 4.17 6.79 9.88
CA PHE A 64 5.08 6.98 8.73
C PHE A 64 5.10 8.43 8.25
N ALA A 65 3.96 9.14 8.32
CA ALA A 65 3.91 10.57 8.03
C ALA A 65 4.73 11.37 9.05
N LYS A 66 4.63 11.08 10.36
CA LYS A 66 5.44 11.77 11.38
C LYS A 66 6.95 11.58 11.19
N LEU A 67 7.35 10.42 10.67
CA LEU A 67 8.75 10.13 10.35
C LEU A 67 9.21 10.71 9.00
N GLU A 68 8.29 11.29 8.22
CA GLU A 68 8.52 11.72 6.84
C GLU A 68 9.17 10.60 6.01
N LEU A 69 8.71 9.36 6.22
CA LEU A 69 9.35 8.18 5.65
C LEU A 69 9.29 8.23 4.12
N VAL A 70 10.43 7.91 3.50
CA VAL A 70 10.54 7.74 2.04
C VAL A 70 10.62 6.25 1.73
N PHE A 71 10.09 5.86 0.57
CA PHE A 71 10.15 4.48 0.11
C PHE A 71 11.61 3.99 0.11
N PRO A 72 11.97 3.01 0.95
CA PRO A 72 13.37 2.71 1.27
C PRO A 72 14.01 1.73 0.29
N PHE A 73 13.28 1.31 -0.75
CA PHE A 73 13.69 0.28 -1.68
C PHE A 73 14.04 0.85 -3.05
N ASP A 74 14.93 0.17 -3.75
CA ASP A 74 15.27 0.52 -5.12
C ASP A 74 14.17 0.05 -6.08
N VAL A 75 13.48 1.01 -6.70
CA VAL A 75 12.37 0.79 -7.64
C VAL A 75 12.78 -0.10 -8.82
N ALA A 76 14.03 0.01 -9.29
CA ALA A 76 14.51 -0.79 -10.41
C ALA A 76 14.56 -2.29 -10.10
N LEU A 77 14.68 -2.67 -8.82
CA LEU A 77 14.65 -4.07 -8.41
C LEU A 77 13.24 -4.67 -8.52
N PHE A 78 12.18 -3.87 -8.35
CA PHE A 78 10.81 -4.39 -8.44
C PHE A 78 10.46 -4.81 -9.85
N ASP A 79 10.76 -4.00 -10.86
CA ASP A 79 10.47 -4.35 -12.26
C ASP A 79 11.12 -5.69 -12.64
N MET A 80 12.38 -5.89 -12.22
CA MET A 80 13.11 -7.13 -12.46
C MET A 80 12.54 -8.31 -11.66
N ALA A 81 12.24 -8.10 -10.37
CA ALA A 81 11.68 -9.13 -9.49
C ALA A 81 10.27 -9.55 -9.92
N GLU A 82 9.39 -8.61 -10.24
CA GLU A 82 8.01 -8.86 -10.70
C GLU A 82 8.01 -9.65 -12.00
N LYS A 83 8.77 -9.21 -13.02
CA LYS A 83 8.90 -9.94 -14.30
C LYS A 83 9.41 -11.37 -14.08
N TYR A 84 10.39 -11.52 -13.20
CA TYR A 84 11.00 -12.80 -12.87
C TYR A 84 10.04 -13.76 -12.14
N LEU A 85 9.26 -13.25 -11.19
CA LEU A 85 8.31 -14.03 -10.39
C LEU A 85 7.01 -14.34 -11.15
N ALA A 86 6.58 -13.47 -12.07
CA ALA A 86 5.38 -13.65 -12.88
C ALA A 86 5.49 -14.82 -13.86
N ASN A 87 6.70 -15.15 -14.34
CA ASN A 87 6.92 -16.07 -15.45
C ASN A 87 6.50 -17.54 -15.21
N GLN A 88 6.33 -17.95 -13.95
CA GLN A 88 5.81 -19.28 -13.63
C GLN A 88 4.27 -19.36 -13.53
N GLN A 89 3.57 -18.23 -13.65
CA GLN A 89 2.10 -18.24 -13.72
C GLN A 89 1.68 -18.66 -15.14
N GLY A 90 1.37 -19.94 -15.34
CA GLY A 90 0.79 -20.39 -16.60
C GLY A 90 0.78 -21.89 -16.81
N ALA A 91 -0.29 -22.53 -16.33
CA ALA A 91 -0.86 -23.72 -16.96
C ALA A 91 -2.12 -23.38 -17.79
N GLY A 92 -2.42 -22.10 -18.05
CA GLY A 92 -3.76 -21.72 -18.54
C GLY A 92 -3.90 -20.57 -19.55
N GLN A 93 -3.02 -19.58 -19.69
CA GLN A 93 -3.26 -18.47 -20.63
C GLN A 93 -1.99 -17.99 -21.34
N HIS A 94 -2.21 -17.54 -22.58
CA HIS A 94 -1.27 -17.38 -23.66
C HIS A 94 -0.16 -16.36 -23.37
N THR A 95 1.04 -16.87 -23.09
CA THR A 95 2.36 -16.54 -23.69
C THR A 95 3.41 -16.77 -22.59
N ARG A 96 3.91 -18.02 -22.44
CA ARG A 96 5.13 -18.26 -21.65
C ARG A 96 6.27 -17.53 -22.37
N GLN A 97 6.60 -16.32 -21.96
CA GLN A 97 7.86 -15.71 -22.36
C GLN A 97 8.96 -16.49 -21.67
N THR A 98 9.65 -17.38 -22.36
CA THR A 98 10.81 -18.08 -21.78
C THR A 98 11.82 -17.03 -21.32
N LEU A 99 12.11 -16.98 -20.01
CA LEU A 99 13.11 -16.05 -19.50
C LEU A 99 14.48 -16.44 -20.03
N SER A 100 15.24 -15.45 -20.50
CA SER A 100 16.65 -15.66 -20.82
C SER A 100 17.45 -15.94 -19.55
N GLU A 101 18.64 -16.53 -19.69
CA GLU A 101 19.55 -16.72 -18.55
C GLU A 101 19.89 -15.40 -17.85
N LYS A 102 19.99 -14.30 -18.62
CA LYS A 102 20.20 -12.95 -18.07
C LYS A 102 19.00 -12.44 -17.28
N ASP A 103 17.78 -12.67 -17.76
CA ASP A 103 16.57 -12.30 -17.02
C ASP A 103 16.47 -13.06 -15.70
N ILE A 104 16.82 -14.35 -15.69
CA ILE A 104 16.88 -15.17 -14.46
C ILE A 104 17.94 -14.61 -13.51
N GLN A 105 19.14 -14.32 -14.01
CA GLN A 105 20.22 -13.78 -13.20
C GLN A 105 19.83 -12.43 -12.56
N HIS A 106 19.31 -11.49 -13.35
CA HIS A 106 18.86 -10.19 -12.85
C HIS A 106 17.70 -10.33 -11.87
N GLY A 107 16.72 -11.20 -12.16
CA GLY A 107 15.59 -11.47 -11.28
C GLY A 107 15.99 -12.04 -9.92
N VAL A 108 16.88 -13.05 -9.91
CA VAL A 108 17.43 -13.62 -8.68
C VAL A 108 18.15 -12.55 -7.86
N MET A 109 19.04 -11.77 -8.49
CA MET A 109 19.77 -10.70 -7.81
C MET A 109 18.82 -9.62 -7.27
N ALA A 110 17.76 -9.29 -8.01
CA ALA A 110 16.77 -8.32 -7.58
C ALA A 110 16.00 -8.78 -6.34
N VAL A 111 15.51 -10.03 -6.33
CA VAL A 111 14.82 -10.59 -5.16
C VAL A 111 15.75 -10.67 -3.95
N ILE A 112 17.00 -11.11 -4.13
CA ILE A 112 18.01 -11.11 -3.05
C ILE A 112 18.24 -9.69 -2.52
N GLY A 113 18.35 -8.70 -3.41
CA GLY A 113 18.49 -7.29 -3.05
C GLY A 113 17.32 -6.79 -2.21
N LEU A 114 16.09 -7.09 -2.62
CA LEU A 114 14.87 -6.74 -1.88
C LEU A 114 14.83 -7.40 -0.50
N PHE A 115 15.14 -8.69 -0.37
CA PHE A 115 15.22 -9.37 0.93
C PHE A 115 16.16 -8.65 1.90
N ARG A 116 17.32 -8.19 1.41
CA ARG A 116 18.31 -7.46 2.22
C ARG A 116 17.81 -6.07 2.61
N GLN A 117 17.25 -5.32 1.67
CA GLN A 117 16.69 -4.00 1.95
C GLN A 117 15.55 -4.08 2.96
N VAL A 118 14.67 -5.08 2.84
CA VAL A 118 13.56 -5.30 3.79
C VAL A 118 14.08 -5.65 5.17
N ARG A 119 15.08 -6.53 5.27
CA ARG A 119 15.72 -6.85 6.56
C ARG A 119 16.32 -5.61 7.22
N SER A 120 16.98 -4.77 6.44
CA SER A 120 17.56 -3.51 6.96
C SER A 120 16.46 -2.56 7.43
N PHE A 121 15.37 -2.44 6.68
CA PHE A 121 14.22 -1.60 7.02
C PHE A 121 13.54 -2.03 8.32
N THR A 122 13.31 -3.33 8.54
CA THR A 122 12.65 -3.81 9.77
C THR A 122 13.49 -3.61 11.03
N MET A 123 14.81 -3.46 10.88
CA MET A 123 15.75 -3.21 11.98
C MET A 123 15.93 -1.72 12.29
N GLU A 124 15.37 -0.82 11.48
CA GLU A 124 15.53 0.62 11.71
C GLU A 124 14.83 1.05 13.01
N PRO A 125 15.49 1.80 13.91
CA PRO A 125 14.90 2.20 15.20
C PRO A 125 13.58 2.96 15.06
N SER A 126 13.47 3.81 14.03
CA SER A 126 12.28 4.60 13.69
C SER A 126 11.06 3.71 13.36
N VAL A 127 11.31 2.58 12.69
CA VAL A 127 10.30 1.60 12.26
C VAL A 127 9.96 0.63 13.38
N SER A 128 10.98 0.14 14.10
CA SER A 128 10.80 -0.82 15.20
C SER A 128 10.03 -0.25 16.41
N GLY A 129 10.10 1.07 16.63
CA GLY A 129 9.37 1.76 17.69
C GLY A 129 7.88 1.97 17.44
N SER A 130 7.37 1.64 16.25
CA SER A 130 5.94 1.78 15.92
C SER A 130 5.11 0.65 16.52
N GLY A 131 4.29 0.97 17.52
CA GLY A 131 3.32 0.00 18.07
C GLY A 131 2.30 -0.47 17.03
N ALA A 132 1.81 0.44 16.17
CA ALA A 132 0.78 0.15 15.17
C ALA A 132 1.28 -0.77 14.04
N TYR A 133 2.56 -0.62 13.63
CA TYR A 133 3.19 -1.45 12.58
C TYR A 133 3.84 -2.73 13.12
N SER A 134 3.80 -2.96 14.44
CA SER A 134 4.51 -4.08 15.09
C SER A 134 4.05 -5.47 14.62
N GLN A 135 2.80 -5.61 14.18
CA GLN A 135 2.28 -6.88 13.66
C GLN A 135 2.82 -7.17 12.26
N ASP A 136 2.71 -6.22 11.33
CA ASP A 136 3.23 -6.32 9.96
C ASP A 136 4.74 -6.51 9.97
N ARG A 137 5.46 -5.76 10.81
CA ARG A 137 6.91 -5.90 10.98
C ARG A 137 7.29 -7.31 11.41
N ARG A 138 6.59 -7.89 12.39
CA ARG A 138 6.85 -9.27 12.85
C ARG A 138 6.55 -10.31 11.78
N ALA A 139 5.50 -10.12 10.98
CA ALA A 139 5.21 -10.99 9.85
C ALA A 139 6.37 -10.98 8.83
N ILE A 140 6.84 -9.79 8.46
CA ILE A 140 8.00 -9.63 7.58
C ILE A 140 9.25 -10.26 8.19
N GLU A 141 9.54 -10.00 9.48
CA GLU A 141 10.70 -10.58 10.17
C GLU A 141 10.64 -12.11 10.20
N SER A 142 9.45 -12.71 10.33
CA SER A 142 9.29 -14.16 10.31
C SER A 142 9.64 -14.77 8.95
N LEU A 143 9.34 -14.06 7.85
CA LEU A 143 9.68 -14.48 6.49
C LEU A 143 11.17 -14.30 6.21
N VAL A 144 11.71 -13.12 6.56
CA VAL A 144 13.10 -12.74 6.28
C VAL A 144 14.09 -13.57 7.11
N ASN A 145 13.73 -13.95 8.34
CA ASN A 145 14.58 -14.79 9.20
C ASN A 145 14.27 -16.29 9.09
N ASP A 146 13.47 -16.71 8.12
CA ASP A 146 13.22 -18.13 7.88
C ASP A 146 14.54 -18.84 7.51
N PRO A 147 14.85 -20.01 8.10
CA PRO A 147 16.09 -20.74 7.82
C PRO A 147 16.32 -21.03 6.34
N ALA A 148 15.26 -21.17 5.54
CA ALA A 148 15.37 -21.39 4.11
C ALA A 148 16.05 -20.23 3.35
N PHE A 149 16.02 -19.01 3.91
CA PHE A 149 16.62 -17.82 3.33
C PHE A 149 17.96 -17.43 3.96
N GLU A 150 18.52 -18.20 4.90
CA GLU A 150 19.88 -17.94 5.42
C GLU A 150 20.93 -17.73 4.30
N PRO A 151 20.96 -18.54 3.21
CA PRO A 151 21.92 -18.35 2.12
C PRO A 151 21.81 -16.99 1.42
N VAL A 152 20.62 -16.36 1.42
CA VAL A 152 20.39 -15.04 0.81
C VAL A 152 21.22 -13.95 1.50
N PHE A 153 21.48 -14.12 2.80
CA PHE A 153 22.22 -13.16 3.62
C PHE A 153 23.70 -13.52 3.82
N ALA A 154 24.06 -14.80 3.70
CA ALA A 154 25.44 -15.25 3.84
C ALA A 154 26.35 -14.80 2.67
N GLU A 155 25.78 -14.60 1.48
CA GLU A 155 26.53 -14.23 0.29
C GLU A 155 26.97 -12.76 0.29
N ALA A 156 28.27 -12.51 0.10
CA ALA A 156 28.85 -11.18 0.17
C ALA A 156 28.33 -10.24 -0.95
N HIS A 157 28.19 -8.95 -0.61
CA HIS A 157 27.53 -7.88 -1.39
C HIS A 157 28.11 -7.61 -2.80
N THR A 158 29.27 -8.17 -3.14
CA THR A 158 30.12 -7.71 -4.26
C THR A 158 30.61 -8.81 -5.20
N ALA A 159 30.42 -10.09 -4.87
CA ALA A 159 30.81 -11.18 -5.75
C ALA A 159 29.71 -11.44 -6.78
N LYS A 160 30.06 -11.48 -8.08
CA LYS A 160 29.16 -12.01 -9.10
C LYS A 160 28.82 -13.46 -8.71
N LEU A 161 27.53 -13.73 -8.51
CA LEU A 161 27.07 -15.08 -8.21
C LEU A 161 27.48 -16.02 -9.34
N SER A 162 27.99 -17.20 -8.97
CA SER A 162 28.30 -18.24 -9.94
C SER A 162 27.01 -18.72 -10.63
N TYR A 163 27.13 -19.30 -11.82
CA TYR A 163 25.98 -19.87 -12.52
C TYR A 163 25.24 -20.90 -11.65
N ALA A 164 25.99 -21.78 -10.96
CA ALA A 164 25.43 -22.76 -10.06
C ALA A 164 24.67 -22.12 -8.88
N ALA A 165 25.19 -21.02 -8.31
CA ALA A 165 24.50 -20.28 -7.26
C ALA A 165 23.21 -19.64 -7.79
N ILE A 166 23.24 -19.01 -8.98
CA ILE A 166 22.03 -18.46 -9.61
C ILE A 166 20.98 -19.55 -9.83
N THR A 167 21.35 -20.72 -10.35
CA THR A 167 20.40 -21.84 -10.53
C THR A 167 19.85 -22.34 -9.19
N ALA A 168 20.68 -22.44 -8.15
CA ALA A 168 20.23 -22.86 -6.83
C ALA A 168 19.24 -21.87 -6.20
N PHE A 169 19.56 -20.57 -6.25
CA PHE A 169 18.64 -19.52 -5.79
C PHE A 169 17.37 -19.46 -6.65
N ASP A 170 17.48 -19.72 -7.95
CA ASP A 170 16.31 -19.75 -8.82
C ASP A 170 15.29 -20.81 -8.40
N VAL A 171 15.78 -22.02 -8.11
CA VAL A 171 14.96 -23.12 -7.59
C VAL A 171 14.41 -22.77 -6.20
N LEU A 172 15.23 -22.17 -5.33
CA LEU A 172 14.79 -21.75 -4.00
C LEU A 172 13.62 -20.75 -4.09
N LEU A 173 13.80 -19.66 -4.83
CA LEU A 173 12.89 -18.52 -4.85
C LEU A 173 11.62 -18.78 -5.66
N ARG A 174 11.70 -19.48 -6.80
CA ARG A 174 10.54 -19.71 -7.67
C ARG A 174 9.87 -21.04 -7.47
N VAL A 175 10.55 -22.06 -6.95
CA VAL A 175 9.96 -23.41 -6.82
C VAL A 175 9.70 -23.77 -5.37
N ARG A 176 10.73 -23.75 -4.50
CA ARG A 176 10.61 -24.24 -3.12
C ARG A 176 9.86 -23.27 -2.21
N GLU A 177 10.32 -22.03 -2.14
CA GLU A 177 9.84 -21.02 -1.18
C GLU A 177 9.00 -19.92 -1.85
N ARG A 178 8.47 -20.18 -3.06
CA ARG A 178 7.72 -19.20 -3.87
C ARG A 178 6.62 -18.49 -3.08
N LYS A 179 5.87 -19.24 -2.28
CA LYS A 179 4.77 -18.66 -1.49
C LYS A 179 5.28 -17.59 -0.54
N LYS A 180 6.35 -17.86 0.21
CA LYS A 180 6.97 -16.91 1.13
C LYS A 180 7.56 -15.70 0.41
N VAL A 181 8.15 -15.92 -0.78
CA VAL A 181 8.65 -14.81 -1.61
C VAL A 181 7.51 -13.90 -2.05
N LEU A 182 6.40 -14.46 -2.54
CA LEU A 182 5.23 -13.67 -2.95
C LEU A 182 4.55 -12.98 -1.75
N GLU A 183 4.51 -13.63 -0.60
CA GLU A 183 4.02 -13.03 0.66
C GLU A 183 4.89 -11.85 1.09
N LEU A 184 6.22 -11.98 1.01
CA LEU A 184 7.12 -10.87 1.25
C LEU A 184 6.89 -9.72 0.26
N MET A 185 6.73 -10.00 -1.03
CA MET A 185 6.41 -8.98 -2.03
C MET A 185 5.10 -8.26 -1.69
N SER A 186 4.07 -9.00 -1.28
CA SER A 186 2.78 -8.42 -0.84
C SER A 186 2.96 -7.48 0.34
N HIS A 187 3.75 -7.85 1.35
CA HIS A 187 4.07 -6.95 2.47
C HIS A 187 4.78 -5.67 2.01
N ILE A 188 5.70 -5.76 1.05
CA ILE A 188 6.39 -4.58 0.49
C ILE A 188 5.42 -3.68 -0.27
N TYR A 189 4.46 -4.25 -1.01
CA TYR A 189 3.43 -3.48 -1.70
C TYR A 189 2.49 -2.75 -0.73
N THR A 190 2.08 -3.41 0.35
CA THR A 190 1.30 -2.76 1.41
C THR A 190 2.08 -1.63 2.08
N LEU A 191 3.39 -1.83 2.27
CA LEU A 191 4.28 -0.80 2.80
C LEU A 191 4.40 0.42 1.85
N ASP A 192 4.55 0.19 0.54
CA ASP A 192 4.54 1.23 -0.48
C ASP A 192 3.25 2.05 -0.44
N MET A 193 2.10 1.37 -0.37
CA MET A 193 0.79 2.02 -0.21
C MET A 193 0.75 2.90 1.04
N TYR A 194 1.16 2.40 2.21
CA TYR A 194 1.15 3.20 3.45
C TYR A 194 2.05 4.43 3.36
N ILE A 195 3.27 4.27 2.86
CA ILE A 195 4.22 5.39 2.71
C ILE A 195 3.66 6.43 1.72
N SER A 196 3.10 5.98 0.60
CA SER A 196 2.55 6.87 -0.43
C SER A 196 1.38 7.71 0.10
N VAL A 197 0.46 7.08 0.84
CA VAL A 197 -0.66 7.81 1.47
C VAL A 197 -0.15 8.77 2.55
N ALA A 198 0.85 8.37 3.34
CA ALA A 198 1.47 9.23 4.34
C ALA A 198 2.08 10.50 3.73
N GLN A 199 2.82 10.35 2.63
CA GLN A 199 3.43 11.48 1.89
C GLN A 199 2.37 12.44 1.33
N VAL A 200 1.26 11.91 0.80
CA VAL A 200 0.13 12.71 0.32
C VAL A 200 -0.51 13.50 1.47
N ALA A 201 -0.70 12.85 2.61
CA ALA A 201 -1.24 13.50 3.81
C ALA A 201 -0.36 14.67 4.27
N LEU A 202 0.97 14.49 4.31
CA LEU A 202 1.92 15.57 4.63
C LEU A 202 1.84 16.72 3.63
N LYS A 203 1.95 16.41 2.33
CA LYS A 203 1.96 17.41 1.25
C LYS A 203 0.68 18.25 1.22
N ARG A 204 -0.45 17.63 1.54
CA ARG A 204 -1.78 18.27 1.51
C ARG A 204 -2.29 18.71 2.87
N LYS A 205 -1.50 18.52 3.94
CA LYS A 205 -1.87 18.84 5.33
C LYS A 205 -3.18 18.18 5.76
N LEU A 206 -3.37 16.92 5.37
CA LEU A 206 -4.52 16.12 5.76
C LEU A 206 -4.35 15.60 7.20
N CYS A 207 -5.47 15.24 7.82
CA CYS A 207 -5.49 14.58 9.12
C CYS A 207 -5.66 13.06 8.98
N PHE A 208 -5.35 12.34 10.07
CA PHE A 208 -5.59 10.91 10.19
C PHE A 208 -6.86 10.70 11.02
N PRO A 209 -7.96 10.18 10.43
CA PRO A 209 -9.22 10.05 11.14
C PRO A 209 -9.12 8.96 12.22
N GLU A 210 -9.90 9.14 13.28
CA GLU A 210 -10.12 8.17 14.34
C GLU A 210 -11.52 7.58 14.17
N ALA A 211 -11.60 6.26 14.01
CA ALA A 211 -12.86 5.54 14.08
C ALA A 211 -13.29 5.41 15.54
N LEU A 212 -14.55 5.74 15.80
CA LEU A 212 -15.19 5.65 17.12
C LEU A 212 -16.03 4.37 17.21
N ASP A 213 -16.35 3.97 18.44
CA ASP A 213 -17.30 2.88 18.65
C ASP A 213 -18.67 3.20 18.04
N SER A 214 -19.26 2.20 17.38
CA SER A 214 -20.58 2.27 16.77
C SER A 214 -21.70 2.66 17.73
N GLU A 215 -21.51 2.45 19.04
CA GLU A 215 -22.52 2.77 20.05
C GLU A 215 -22.93 4.25 19.98
N ASN A 216 -22.03 5.21 19.85
CA ASN A 216 -22.42 6.61 19.95
C ASN A 216 -23.06 7.19 18.67
N GLY A 217 -22.92 6.50 17.53
CA GLY A 217 -23.42 6.99 16.24
C GLY A 217 -22.95 8.41 15.92
N GLU A 218 -21.72 8.73 16.32
CA GLU A 218 -21.15 10.06 16.26
C GLU A 218 -20.19 10.18 15.07
N MET A 219 -20.29 11.27 14.34
CA MET A 219 -19.36 11.65 13.29
C MET A 219 -19.07 13.14 13.43
N VAL A 220 -17.80 13.48 13.60
CA VAL A 220 -17.34 14.86 13.70
C VAL A 220 -16.24 15.06 12.66
N ILE A 221 -16.44 16.02 11.76
CA ILE A 221 -15.48 16.40 10.75
C ILE A 221 -15.28 17.91 10.87
N GLN A 222 -14.04 18.33 11.09
CA GLN A 222 -13.66 19.73 11.16
C GLN A 222 -12.86 20.09 9.93
N GLY A 223 -13.19 21.23 9.31
CA GLY A 223 -12.53 21.70 8.11
C GLY A 223 -12.67 20.78 6.91
N LEU A 224 -13.83 20.14 6.71
CA LEU A 224 -14.12 19.31 5.53
C LEU A 224 -14.08 20.17 4.27
N TYR A 225 -13.36 19.70 3.25
CA TYR A 225 -13.40 20.29 1.93
C TYR A 225 -13.22 19.23 0.83
N HIS A 226 -13.70 19.55 -0.37
CA HIS A 226 -13.47 18.72 -1.54
C HIS A 226 -12.05 18.95 -2.10
N PRO A 227 -11.18 17.91 -2.15
CA PRO A 227 -9.73 18.07 -2.39
C PRO A 227 -9.34 18.52 -3.80
N GLU A 228 -10.24 18.40 -4.77
CA GLU A 228 -10.02 18.84 -6.16
C GLU A 228 -10.37 20.31 -6.42
N LEU A 229 -11.02 21.00 -5.47
CA LEU A 229 -11.32 22.42 -5.64
C LEU A 229 -10.03 23.24 -5.55
N LYS A 230 -9.88 24.23 -6.44
CA LYS A 230 -8.71 25.13 -6.43
C LYS A 230 -8.67 26.01 -5.17
N ASN A 231 -9.82 26.52 -4.75
CA ASN A 231 -9.97 27.38 -3.57
C ASN A 231 -11.18 26.88 -2.75
N PRO A 232 -11.03 25.76 -2.03
CA PRO A 232 -12.12 25.21 -1.25
C PRO A 232 -12.47 26.13 -0.08
N VAL A 233 -13.77 26.22 0.23
CA VAL A 233 -14.23 26.73 1.52
C VAL A 233 -14.52 25.51 2.39
N ALA A 234 -13.83 25.44 3.53
CA ALA A 234 -13.98 24.32 4.45
C ALA A 234 -15.25 24.45 5.29
N ASN A 235 -15.87 23.32 5.63
CA ASN A 235 -17.08 23.25 6.43
C ASN A 235 -16.92 22.25 7.58
N ASP A 236 -17.57 22.52 8.70
CA ASP A 236 -17.63 21.57 9.82
C ASP A 236 -18.92 20.77 9.75
N ILE A 237 -18.84 19.47 10.03
CA ILE A 237 -19.98 18.56 10.11
C ILE A 237 -19.95 17.87 11.46
N SER A 238 -21.09 17.85 12.15
CA SER A 238 -21.30 17.06 13.36
C SER A 238 -22.64 16.36 13.29
N ILE A 239 -22.59 15.04 13.38
CA ILE A 239 -23.73 14.13 13.39
C ILE A 239 -23.67 13.34 14.70
N ASN A 240 -24.80 13.23 15.39
CA ASN A 240 -24.96 12.36 16.55
C ASN A 240 -26.40 11.82 16.61
N ARG A 241 -26.69 10.94 17.58
CA ARG A 241 -28.04 10.35 17.75
C ARG A 241 -29.19 11.36 17.82
N ASN A 242 -28.94 12.58 18.29
CA ASN A 242 -29.95 13.65 18.40
C ASN A 242 -29.95 14.61 17.20
N ARG A 243 -28.92 14.55 16.34
CA ARG A 243 -28.71 15.40 15.16
C ARG A 243 -28.20 14.55 14.00
N ASN A 244 -29.06 13.66 13.51
CA ASN A 244 -28.74 12.67 12.46
C ASN A 244 -29.40 12.97 11.11
N LEU A 245 -30.02 14.14 10.95
CA LEU A 245 -30.63 14.59 9.70
C LEU A 245 -30.16 16.01 9.39
N ILE A 246 -29.62 16.21 8.18
CA ILE A 246 -29.12 17.51 7.71
C ILE A 246 -30.02 18.00 6.58
N PHE A 247 -30.66 19.15 6.78
CA PHE A 247 -31.41 19.85 5.74
C PHE A 247 -30.52 20.91 5.09
N LEU A 248 -30.00 20.60 3.90
CA LEU A 248 -29.14 21.51 3.16
C LEU A 248 -29.98 22.41 2.24
N THR A 249 -30.21 23.65 2.65
CA THR A 249 -30.94 24.67 1.88
C THR A 249 -30.01 25.78 1.41
N GLY A 250 -30.39 26.51 0.36
CA GLY A 250 -29.61 27.64 -0.14
C GLY A 250 -29.85 27.91 -1.62
N ALA A 251 -29.41 29.09 -2.07
CA ALA A 251 -29.53 29.51 -3.47
C ALA A 251 -28.85 28.53 -4.45
N ASN A 252 -29.24 28.59 -5.72
CA ASN A 252 -28.51 27.87 -6.78
C ASN A 252 -27.03 28.31 -6.78
N MET A 253 -26.13 27.37 -7.06
CA MET A 253 -24.67 27.58 -7.06
C MET A 253 -24.03 27.93 -5.69
N ALA A 254 -24.78 27.85 -4.58
CA ALA A 254 -24.22 28.05 -3.23
C ALA A 254 -23.29 26.92 -2.73
N GLY A 255 -22.86 26.00 -3.58
CA GLY A 255 -22.00 24.88 -3.21
C GLY A 255 -22.71 23.68 -2.58
N LYS A 256 -24.05 23.63 -2.58
CA LYS A 256 -24.83 22.53 -1.95
C LYS A 256 -24.50 21.12 -2.47
N SER A 257 -24.21 20.98 -3.76
CA SER A 257 -23.83 19.69 -4.35
C SER A 257 -22.36 19.33 -4.10
N THR A 258 -21.57 20.28 -3.62
CA THR A 258 -20.14 20.11 -3.32
C THR A 258 -19.88 19.90 -1.84
N PHE A 259 -20.78 20.41 -0.98
CA PHE A 259 -20.89 20.08 0.43
C PHE A 259 -21.24 18.60 0.59
#